data_AF-A0A0M9ERN7-F1
#
_entry.id   AF-A0A0M9ERN7-F1
#
_cell.length_a   1.000
_cell.length_b   1.000
_cell.length_c   1.000
_cell.angle_alpha   90.00
_cell.angle_beta   90.00
_cell.angle_gamma   90.00
#
_symmetry.space_group_name_H-M   'P 1'
#
loop_
_entity.id
_entity.type
_entity.pdbx_description
1 polymer ?
#
loop_
_entity_poly.entity_id
_entity_poly.type
_entity_poly.pdbx_seq_one_letter_code
_entity_poly.pdbx_strand_id
1 'polypeptide(L)'
;MLVSALHYAWNKGDLALFEPTFLFHKIESIKQVNAWLTTSSRAKEILRCAKYISTLCFVECCLGNFAVAESHLNGLTTYLSTKDREVLRQECHNDVDLELADRYLIIASNMIHSTKSRLAEVVPPEVISQQPDAEMEVPELSRMIHKMHLNEVNGPELRLRAFRMVPFFFGSIPTGREPKDVDMFPAISILRPITQLAIPTNSKEPGGANVPMPWNVWNTGAPSKLLYTVITAHIQSFSNKIPLPSPGEPVFVSAWSGFCSAVDFYLTTVLGVCNQGLPPERRLHYLKIDILKRDLEKGRSLFESMNTETRNMWFWKAFVGALSVIYAQSLGFDDKFDLILDELCLLIRTWTKYTRVSTWKDAHCILSYVTWPADTVKGELCEELWQRITTN
;
A
#
# COMPACT_ATOMS: atom_id res chain seq x y z
N MET A 1 1.48 7.81 -21.64
CA MET A 1 0.24 8.45 -22.13
C MET A 1 -0.90 8.38 -21.12
N LEU A 2 -1.34 7.19 -20.65
CA LEU A 2 -2.41 7.11 -19.64
C LEU A 2 -2.11 7.91 -18.36
N VAL A 3 -0.90 7.77 -17.80
CA VAL A 3 -0.44 8.55 -16.63
C VAL A 3 -0.37 10.06 -16.94
N SER A 4 -0.05 10.43 -18.18
CA SER A 4 -0.01 11.83 -18.61
C SER A 4 -1.41 12.44 -18.70
N ALA A 5 -2.38 11.68 -19.23
CA ALA A 5 -3.79 12.06 -19.26
C ALA A 5 -4.36 12.20 -17.84
N LEU A 6 -3.99 11.28 -16.93
CA LEU A 6 -4.33 11.39 -15.52
C LEU A 6 -3.78 12.68 -14.89
N HIS A 7 -2.49 12.97 -15.10
CA HIS A 7 -1.89 14.22 -14.60
C HIS A 7 -2.61 15.45 -15.18
N TYR A 8 -3.01 15.43 -16.46
CA TYR A 8 -3.83 16.50 -17.04
C TYR A 8 -5.18 16.63 -16.31
N ALA A 9 -5.89 15.51 -16.15
CA ALA A 9 -7.21 15.50 -15.52
C ALA A 9 -7.18 16.00 -14.09
N TRP A 10 -6.18 15.62 -13.30
CA TRP A 10 -6.04 16.09 -11.92
C TRP A 10 -5.57 17.54 -11.80
N ASN A 11 -5.03 18.11 -12.88
CA ASN A 11 -4.64 19.51 -12.93
C ASN A 11 -5.79 20.40 -13.45
N LYS A 12 -6.68 19.87 -14.29
CA LYS A 12 -7.77 20.63 -14.92
C LYS A 12 -9.16 20.33 -14.34
N GLY A 13 -9.31 19.22 -13.66
CA GLY A 13 -10.56 18.72 -13.10
C GLY A 13 -11.29 17.70 -13.97
N ASP A 14 -10.90 17.55 -15.23
CA ASP A 14 -11.45 16.60 -16.19
C ASP A 14 -10.46 16.29 -17.33
N LEU A 15 -10.78 15.27 -18.15
CA LEU A 15 -9.97 14.93 -19.32
C LEU A 15 -10.14 15.95 -20.47
N ALA A 16 -11.33 16.52 -20.64
CA ALA A 16 -11.67 17.49 -21.70
C ALA A 16 -11.00 17.15 -23.05
N LEU A 17 -10.15 18.06 -23.56
CA LEU A 17 -9.47 17.90 -24.85
C LEU A 17 -8.53 16.68 -24.94
N PHE A 18 -8.10 16.11 -23.81
CA PHE A 18 -7.27 14.91 -23.77
C PHE A 18 -8.09 13.61 -23.80
N GLU A 19 -9.42 13.66 -23.68
CA GLU A 19 -10.27 12.48 -23.61
C GLU A 19 -10.13 11.54 -24.84
N PRO A 20 -10.13 12.02 -26.10
CA PRO A 20 -9.95 11.14 -27.25
C PRO A 20 -8.58 10.41 -27.22
N THR A 21 -7.53 11.13 -26.83
CA THR A 21 -6.17 10.56 -26.69
C THR A 21 -6.12 9.54 -25.56
N PHE A 22 -6.78 9.81 -24.43
CA PHE A 22 -6.89 8.89 -23.31
C PHE A 22 -7.59 7.59 -23.74
N LEU A 23 -8.76 7.69 -24.36
CA LEU A 23 -9.55 6.54 -24.81
C LEU A 23 -8.79 5.69 -25.84
N PHE A 24 -8.13 6.33 -26.81
CA PHE A 24 -7.28 5.62 -27.77
C PHE A 24 -6.20 4.79 -27.08
N HIS A 25 -5.41 5.41 -26.19
CA HIS A 25 -4.33 4.70 -25.50
C HIS A 25 -4.85 3.67 -24.48
N LYS A 26 -6.04 3.86 -23.93
CA LYS A 26 -6.70 2.86 -23.06
C LYS A 26 -7.03 1.61 -23.86
N ILE A 27 -7.68 1.77 -25.02
CA ILE A 27 -8.03 0.66 -25.92
C ILE A 27 -6.77 -0.08 -26.38
N GLU A 28 -5.74 0.64 -26.82
CA GLU A 28 -4.48 0.01 -27.25
C GLU A 28 -3.77 -0.72 -26.09
N SER A 29 -3.82 -0.18 -24.87
CA SER A 29 -3.28 -0.87 -23.70
C SER A 29 -4.04 -2.16 -23.37
N ILE A 30 -5.37 -2.14 -23.47
CA ILE A 30 -6.21 -3.33 -23.26
C ILE A 30 -5.93 -4.39 -24.32
N LYS A 31 -5.83 -4.01 -25.61
CA LYS A 31 -5.47 -4.94 -26.70
C LYS A 31 -4.11 -5.59 -26.44
N GLN A 32 -3.13 -4.79 -26.02
CA GLN A 32 -1.79 -5.28 -25.71
C GLN A 32 -1.79 -6.26 -24.52
N VAL A 33 -2.54 -5.95 -23.46
CA VAL A 33 -2.74 -6.85 -22.31
C VAL A 33 -3.38 -8.16 -22.77
N ASN A 34 -4.46 -8.11 -23.55
CA ASN A 34 -5.14 -9.32 -24.04
C ASN A 34 -4.23 -10.21 -24.90
N ALA A 35 -3.39 -9.59 -25.74
CA ALA A 35 -2.36 -10.34 -26.47
C ALA A 35 -1.39 -11.03 -25.51
N TRP A 36 -0.84 -10.32 -24.53
CA TRP A 36 0.09 -10.90 -23.56
C TRP A 36 -0.53 -11.97 -22.66
N LEU A 37 -1.80 -11.85 -22.28
CA LEU A 37 -2.48 -12.87 -21.48
C LEU A 37 -2.54 -14.23 -22.18
N THR A 38 -2.60 -14.23 -23.52
CA THR A 38 -2.69 -15.46 -24.33
C THR A 38 -1.33 -15.99 -24.78
N THR A 39 -0.35 -15.11 -25.02
CA THR A 39 0.93 -15.51 -25.64
C THR A 39 2.13 -15.53 -24.70
N SER A 40 2.06 -14.89 -23.52
CA SER A 40 3.25 -14.72 -22.68
C SER A 40 3.60 -16.01 -21.93
N SER A 41 4.81 -16.50 -22.18
CA SER A 41 5.40 -17.62 -21.43
C SER A 41 6.65 -17.22 -20.64
N ARG A 42 7.29 -16.10 -20.99
CA ARG A 42 8.52 -15.63 -20.35
C ARG A 42 8.23 -14.73 -19.15
N ALA A 43 9.01 -14.86 -18.07
CA ALA A 43 8.82 -14.05 -16.86
C ALA A 43 8.73 -12.54 -17.11
N LYS A 44 9.61 -12.00 -17.97
CA LYS A 44 9.61 -10.56 -18.30
C LYS A 44 8.32 -10.08 -18.96
N GLU A 45 7.70 -10.91 -19.80
CA GLU A 45 6.44 -10.58 -20.48
C GLU A 45 5.27 -10.64 -19.50
N ILE A 46 5.27 -11.64 -18.61
CA ILE A 46 4.30 -11.79 -17.51
C ILE A 46 4.32 -10.55 -16.61
N LEU A 47 5.50 -10.13 -16.16
CA LEU A 47 5.65 -8.96 -15.27
C LEU A 47 5.35 -7.65 -15.99
N ARG A 48 5.65 -7.55 -17.29
CA ARG A 48 5.24 -6.40 -18.10
C ARG A 48 3.71 -6.34 -18.22
N CYS A 49 3.05 -7.47 -18.47
CA CYS A 49 1.60 -7.55 -18.49
C CYS A 49 0.99 -7.11 -17.15
N ALA A 50 1.53 -7.61 -16.03
CA ALA A 50 1.10 -7.22 -14.69
C ALA A 50 1.21 -5.70 -14.44
N LYS A 51 2.32 -5.07 -14.86
CA LYS A 51 2.52 -3.62 -14.77
C LYS A 51 1.52 -2.83 -15.62
N TYR A 52 1.13 -3.32 -16.79
CA TYR A 52 0.12 -2.68 -17.63
C TYR A 52 -1.28 -2.77 -17.02
N ILE A 53 -1.68 -3.94 -16.51
CA ILE A 53 -2.97 -4.09 -15.83
C ILE A 53 -3.02 -3.21 -14.57
N SER A 54 -1.93 -3.15 -13.80
CA SER A 54 -1.79 -2.23 -12.67
C SER A 54 -1.96 -0.76 -13.07
N THR A 55 -1.52 -0.38 -14.29
CA THR A 55 -1.68 0.98 -14.79
C THR A 55 -3.12 1.31 -15.11
N LEU A 56 -3.84 0.37 -15.73
CA LEU A 56 -5.28 0.50 -15.99
C LEU A 56 -6.03 0.64 -14.66
N CYS A 57 -5.79 -0.28 -13.73
CA CYS A 57 -6.30 -0.24 -12.35
C CYS A 57 -6.11 1.15 -11.69
N PHE A 58 -4.87 1.63 -11.66
CA PHE A 58 -4.51 2.92 -11.06
C PHE A 58 -5.20 4.11 -11.74
N VAL A 59 -5.20 4.16 -13.08
CA VAL A 59 -5.74 5.30 -13.83
C VAL A 59 -7.27 5.34 -13.78
N GLU A 60 -7.94 4.20 -13.93
CA GLU A 60 -9.40 4.11 -13.79
C GLU A 60 -9.85 4.55 -12.40
N CYS A 61 -9.15 4.09 -11.35
CA CYS A 61 -9.42 4.52 -9.97
C CYS A 61 -9.32 6.03 -9.81
N CYS A 62 -8.23 6.64 -10.28
CA CYS A 62 -8.01 8.06 -10.13
C CYS A 62 -8.98 8.92 -10.96
N LEU A 63 -9.61 8.35 -11.98
CA LEU A 63 -10.66 8.99 -12.77
C LEU A 63 -12.08 8.73 -12.23
N GLY A 64 -12.22 8.02 -11.10
CA GLY A 64 -13.51 7.72 -10.48
C GLY A 64 -14.18 6.45 -11.00
N ASN A 65 -13.50 5.68 -11.86
CA ASN A 65 -14.05 4.45 -12.42
C ASN A 65 -13.73 3.21 -11.57
N PHE A 66 -14.30 3.14 -10.35
CA PHE A 66 -13.93 2.13 -9.36
C PHE A 66 -14.30 0.70 -9.74
N ALA A 67 -15.47 0.47 -10.35
CA ALA A 67 -15.87 -0.88 -10.74
C ALA A 67 -14.91 -1.48 -11.78
N VAL A 68 -14.49 -0.67 -12.76
CA VAL A 68 -13.49 -1.09 -13.76
C VAL A 68 -12.10 -1.23 -13.12
N ALA A 69 -11.72 -0.34 -12.21
CA ALA A 69 -10.46 -0.43 -11.49
C ALA A 69 -10.35 -1.73 -10.65
N GLU A 70 -11.42 -2.08 -9.93
CA GLU A 70 -11.52 -3.32 -9.16
C GLU A 70 -11.55 -4.56 -10.06
N SER A 71 -12.23 -4.50 -11.20
CA SER A 71 -12.20 -5.56 -12.22
C SER A 71 -10.78 -5.82 -12.72
N HIS A 72 -10.02 -4.77 -13.04
CA HIS A 72 -8.61 -4.89 -13.41
C HIS A 72 -7.75 -5.44 -12.28
N LEU A 73 -7.96 -4.99 -11.04
CA LEU A 73 -7.21 -5.49 -9.88
C LEU A 73 -7.49 -6.98 -9.62
N ASN A 74 -8.76 -7.41 -9.68
CA ASN A 74 -9.16 -8.81 -9.54
C ASN A 74 -8.59 -9.68 -10.68
N GLY A 75 -8.61 -9.17 -11.91
CA GLY A 75 -7.97 -9.83 -13.05
C GLY A 75 -6.46 -9.98 -12.85
N LEU A 76 -5.80 -8.93 -12.34
CA LEU A 76 -4.37 -8.93 -12.04
C LEU A 76 -4.00 -9.94 -10.95
N THR A 77 -4.72 -9.95 -9.84
CA THR A 77 -4.43 -10.84 -8.71
C THR A 77 -4.70 -12.29 -9.10
N THR A 78 -5.76 -12.55 -9.85
CA THR A 78 -6.03 -13.87 -10.46
C THR A 78 -4.89 -14.27 -11.39
N TYR A 79 -4.51 -13.40 -12.34
CA TYR A 79 -3.42 -13.68 -13.27
C TYR A 79 -2.12 -14.03 -12.56
N LEU A 80 -1.67 -13.21 -11.61
CA LEU A 80 -0.45 -13.45 -10.84
C LEU A 80 -0.54 -14.69 -9.96
N SER A 81 -1.71 -15.02 -9.43
CA SER A 81 -1.90 -16.23 -8.61
C SER A 81 -1.75 -17.54 -9.41
N THR A 82 -1.89 -17.51 -10.74
CA THR A 82 -1.65 -18.66 -11.61
C THR A 82 -0.18 -18.86 -11.99
N LYS A 83 0.70 -17.94 -11.59
CA LYS A 83 2.12 -17.97 -11.97
C LYS A 83 2.96 -18.46 -10.80
N ASP A 84 3.94 -19.29 -11.13
CA ASP A 84 4.96 -19.67 -10.16
C ASP A 84 5.89 -18.49 -9.89
N ARG A 85 5.74 -17.87 -8.71
CA ARG A 85 6.51 -16.70 -8.31
C ARG A 85 8.00 -17.02 -8.11
N GLU A 86 8.34 -18.26 -7.78
CA GLU A 86 9.73 -18.69 -7.62
C GLU A 86 10.42 -18.79 -8.98
N VAL A 87 9.73 -19.34 -9.98
CA VAL A 87 10.22 -19.34 -11.38
C VAL A 87 10.37 -17.92 -11.91
N LEU A 88 9.37 -17.05 -11.68
CA LEU A 88 9.46 -15.64 -12.09
C LEU A 88 10.70 -14.95 -11.49
N ARG A 89 11.04 -15.26 -10.24
CA ARG A 89 12.22 -14.72 -9.57
C ARG A 89 13.52 -15.22 -10.20
N GLN A 90 13.62 -16.51 -10.48
CA GLN A 90 14.82 -17.13 -11.05
C GLN A 90 15.12 -16.66 -12.47
N GLU A 91 14.09 -16.46 -13.30
CA GLU A 91 14.25 -16.02 -14.70
C GLU A 91 14.50 -14.51 -14.85
N CYS A 92 14.19 -13.71 -13.83
CA CYS A 92 14.35 -12.27 -13.87
C CYS A 92 15.74 -11.83 -13.42
N HIS A 93 16.27 -10.80 -14.09
CA HIS A 93 17.60 -10.27 -13.83
C HIS A 93 17.64 -9.66 -12.41
N ASN A 94 18.27 -10.38 -11.48
CA ASN A 94 18.46 -9.98 -10.08
C ASN A 94 17.17 -9.55 -9.35
N ASP A 95 16.01 -10.18 -9.63
CA ASP A 95 14.73 -9.87 -8.96
C ASP A 95 14.18 -8.44 -9.22
N VAL A 96 14.87 -7.61 -10.02
CA VAL A 96 14.52 -6.18 -10.20
C VAL A 96 13.20 -5.99 -10.93
N ASP A 97 12.95 -6.78 -11.98
CA ASP A 97 11.70 -6.69 -12.76
C ASP A 97 10.48 -7.09 -11.92
N LEU A 98 10.65 -8.09 -11.04
CA LEU A 98 9.62 -8.59 -10.14
C LEU A 98 9.37 -7.57 -9.02
N GLU A 99 10.43 -7.07 -8.39
CA GLU A 99 10.35 -5.99 -7.40
C GLU A 99 9.62 -4.77 -7.98
N LEU A 100 9.94 -4.30 -9.18
CA LEU A 100 9.20 -3.19 -9.81
C LEU A 100 7.72 -3.49 -10.02
N ALA A 101 7.38 -4.71 -10.44
CA ALA A 101 5.99 -5.12 -10.61
C ALA A 101 5.24 -5.18 -9.27
N ASP A 102 5.87 -5.72 -8.23
CA ASP A 102 5.34 -5.77 -6.87
C ASP A 102 5.14 -4.37 -6.28
N ARG A 103 6.11 -3.47 -6.46
CA ARG A 103 5.98 -2.07 -6.02
C ARG A 103 4.78 -1.39 -6.65
N TYR A 104 4.56 -1.65 -7.94
CA TYR A 104 3.47 -1.02 -8.66
C TYR A 104 2.10 -1.64 -8.32
N LEU A 105 2.04 -2.95 -8.05
CA LEU A 105 0.87 -3.61 -7.46
C LEU A 105 0.49 -2.97 -6.12
N ILE A 106 1.47 -2.73 -5.24
CA ILE A 106 1.25 -2.06 -3.94
C ILE A 106 0.66 -0.67 -4.16
N ILE A 107 1.28 0.18 -4.99
CA ILE A 107 0.73 1.52 -5.26
C ILE A 107 -0.69 1.46 -5.84
N ALA A 108 -0.92 0.63 -6.86
CA ALA A 108 -2.20 0.59 -7.56
C ALA A 108 -3.34 0.16 -6.62
N SER A 109 -3.13 -0.90 -5.85
CA SER A 109 -4.13 -1.40 -4.89
C SER A 109 -4.35 -0.44 -3.72
N ASN A 110 -3.29 0.17 -3.17
CA ASN A 110 -3.42 1.14 -2.09
C ASN A 110 -4.20 2.38 -2.53
N MET A 111 -3.99 2.83 -3.78
CA MET A 111 -4.73 3.96 -4.35
C MET A 111 -6.23 3.66 -4.47
N ILE A 112 -6.61 2.44 -4.89
CA ILE A 112 -8.01 2.00 -4.88
C ILE A 112 -8.58 2.03 -3.47
N HIS A 113 -7.94 1.32 -2.54
CA HIS A 113 -8.44 1.16 -1.17
C HIS A 113 -8.57 2.50 -0.44
N SER A 114 -7.59 3.39 -0.60
CA SER A 114 -7.60 4.72 0.04
C SER A 114 -8.65 5.64 -0.57
N THR A 115 -8.70 5.76 -1.90
CA THR A 115 -9.65 6.64 -2.59
C THR A 115 -11.09 6.19 -2.34
N LYS A 116 -11.35 4.88 -2.39
CA LYS A 116 -12.67 4.29 -2.09
C LYS A 116 -13.12 4.58 -0.66
N SER A 117 -12.21 4.44 0.32
CA SER A 117 -12.54 4.69 1.73
C SER A 117 -12.85 6.16 1.98
N ARG A 118 -12.09 7.06 1.36
CA ARG A 118 -12.37 8.49 1.43
C ARG A 118 -13.72 8.85 0.84
N LEU A 119 -14.12 8.21 -0.25
CA LEU A 119 -15.41 8.48 -0.90
C LEU A 119 -16.60 7.91 -0.12
N ALA A 120 -16.42 6.77 0.55
CA ALA A 120 -17.48 6.14 1.34
C ALA A 120 -18.02 7.03 2.48
N GLU A 121 -17.29 8.09 2.85
CA GLU A 121 -17.74 9.09 3.83
C GLU A 121 -18.74 10.10 3.28
N VAL A 122 -18.75 10.31 1.96
CA VAL A 122 -19.48 11.40 1.31
C VAL A 122 -20.40 10.94 0.18
N VAL A 123 -20.27 9.68 -0.24
CA VAL A 123 -21.02 9.09 -1.36
C VAL A 123 -21.55 7.71 -0.96
N PRO A 124 -22.81 7.38 -1.33
CA PRO A 124 -23.38 6.06 -1.10
C PRO A 124 -22.57 4.92 -1.75
N PRO A 125 -22.48 3.74 -1.11
CA PRO A 125 -21.74 2.59 -1.65
C PRO A 125 -22.17 2.16 -3.06
N GLU A 126 -23.44 2.33 -3.41
CA GLU A 126 -24.04 1.96 -4.69
C GLU A 126 -23.43 2.76 -5.85
N VAL A 127 -23.10 4.03 -5.59
CA VAL A 127 -22.46 4.92 -6.55
C VAL A 127 -20.98 4.57 -6.72
N ILE A 128 -20.30 4.25 -5.63
CA ILE A 128 -18.90 3.82 -5.66
C ILE A 128 -18.76 2.50 -6.42
N SER A 129 -19.68 1.56 -6.18
CA SER A 129 -19.73 0.28 -6.88
C SER A 129 -20.33 0.36 -8.29
N GLN A 130 -20.81 1.55 -8.72
CA GLN A 130 -21.42 1.81 -10.01
C GLN A 130 -22.54 0.81 -10.35
N GLN A 131 -23.47 0.62 -9.41
CA GLN A 131 -24.65 -0.19 -9.68
C GLN A 131 -25.50 0.46 -10.79
N PRO A 132 -26.28 -0.33 -11.58
CA PRO A 132 -27.06 0.20 -12.70
C PRO A 132 -28.03 1.34 -12.33
N ASP A 133 -28.50 1.37 -11.08
CA ASP A 133 -29.45 2.36 -10.56
C ASP A 133 -28.76 3.55 -9.86
N ALA A 134 -27.43 3.68 -9.93
CA ALA A 134 -26.70 4.74 -9.28
C ALA A 134 -27.02 6.12 -9.91
N GLU A 135 -27.44 7.07 -9.08
CA GLU A 135 -27.82 8.42 -9.54
C GLU A 135 -26.65 9.29 -10.03
N MET A 136 -25.40 8.89 -9.80
CA MET A 136 -24.21 9.67 -10.12
C MET A 136 -23.28 8.96 -11.10
N GLU A 137 -23.02 9.65 -12.22
CA GLU A 137 -22.16 9.17 -13.31
C GLU A 137 -20.66 9.32 -13.00
N VAL A 138 -19.82 8.53 -13.68
CA VAL A 138 -18.35 8.54 -13.50
C VAL A 138 -17.71 9.92 -13.64
N PRO A 139 -18.07 10.77 -14.63
CA PRO A 139 -17.49 12.12 -14.73
C PRO A 139 -17.84 13.03 -13.55
N GLU A 140 -18.98 12.82 -12.90
CA GLU A 140 -19.37 13.59 -11.71
C GLU A 140 -18.56 13.16 -10.49
N LEU A 141 -18.40 11.85 -10.32
CA LEU A 141 -17.54 11.27 -9.30
C LEU A 141 -16.09 11.71 -9.47
N SER A 142 -15.58 11.76 -10.71
CA SER A 142 -14.25 12.29 -11.05
C SER A 142 -14.08 13.75 -10.62
N ARG A 143 -15.04 14.62 -10.96
CA ARG A 143 -15.04 16.03 -10.56
C ARG A 143 -15.09 16.18 -9.03
N MET A 144 -15.83 15.32 -8.34
CA MET A 144 -15.90 15.34 -6.89
C MET A 144 -14.58 14.91 -6.25
N ILE A 145 -13.95 13.83 -6.71
CA ILE A 145 -12.59 13.42 -6.28
C ILE A 145 -11.62 14.59 -6.44
N HIS A 146 -11.65 15.25 -7.60
CA HIS A 146 -10.82 16.42 -7.86
C HIS A 146 -11.11 17.57 -6.86
N LYS A 147 -12.38 17.90 -6.61
CA LYS A 147 -12.77 18.93 -5.63
C LYS A 147 -12.28 18.58 -4.22
N MET A 148 -12.42 17.32 -3.81
CA MET A 148 -11.91 16.84 -2.53
C MET A 148 -10.39 16.98 -2.45
N HIS A 149 -9.67 16.75 -3.55
CA HIS A 149 -8.23 16.96 -3.61
C HIS A 149 -7.83 18.44 -3.50
N LEU A 150 -8.59 19.35 -4.09
CA LEU A 150 -8.36 20.81 -3.97
C LEU A 150 -8.51 21.33 -2.54
N ASN A 151 -9.36 20.69 -1.73
CA ASN A 151 -9.60 21.08 -0.35
C ASN A 151 -8.53 20.58 0.64
N GLU A 152 -7.63 19.69 0.22
CA GLU A 152 -6.55 19.20 1.07
C GLU A 152 -5.39 20.19 1.15
N VAL A 153 -4.81 20.34 2.35
CA VAL A 153 -3.61 21.15 2.56
C VAL A 153 -2.46 20.64 1.68
N ASN A 154 -2.01 21.46 0.73
CA ASN A 154 -0.98 21.13 -0.27
C ASN A 154 -1.28 19.86 -1.11
N GLY A 155 -2.52 19.34 -1.09
CA GLY A 155 -2.88 18.08 -1.73
C GLY A 155 -2.64 18.07 -3.24
N PRO A 156 -3.12 19.08 -4.00
CA PRO A 156 -2.95 19.12 -5.45
C PRO A 156 -1.49 19.16 -5.87
N GLU A 157 -0.66 20.00 -5.24
CA GLU A 157 0.76 20.11 -5.58
C GLU A 157 1.50 18.80 -5.33
N LEU A 158 1.34 18.22 -4.14
CA LEU A 158 2.04 16.98 -3.75
C LEU A 158 1.65 15.80 -4.64
N ARG A 159 0.35 15.66 -4.96
CA ARG A 159 -0.15 14.61 -5.86
C ARG A 159 0.35 14.77 -7.29
N LEU A 160 0.31 15.98 -7.85
CA LEU A 160 0.82 16.23 -9.20
C LEU A 160 2.32 15.94 -9.26
N ARG A 161 3.10 16.32 -8.23
CA ARG A 161 4.53 15.98 -8.14
C ARG A 161 4.75 14.47 -8.05
N ALA A 162 4.00 13.78 -7.21
CA ALA A 162 4.03 12.31 -7.11
C ALA A 162 3.72 11.64 -8.46
N PHE A 163 2.70 12.10 -9.19
CA PHE A 163 2.29 11.50 -10.46
C PHE A 163 3.26 11.76 -11.61
N ARG A 164 3.99 12.88 -11.59
CA ARG A 164 5.13 13.09 -12.50
C ARG A 164 6.24 12.06 -12.32
N MET A 165 6.30 11.42 -11.14
CA MET A 165 7.31 10.44 -10.78
C MET A 165 6.86 8.98 -10.99
N VAL A 166 5.57 8.73 -11.25
CA VAL A 166 5.05 7.38 -11.57
C VAL A 166 5.77 6.71 -12.74
N PRO A 167 6.19 7.41 -13.82
CA PRO A 167 6.97 6.78 -14.90
C PRO A 167 8.27 6.09 -14.44
N PHE A 168 8.85 6.44 -13.28
CA PHE A 168 10.06 5.79 -12.77
C PHE A 168 9.85 4.33 -12.35
N PHE A 169 8.61 3.91 -12.09
CA PHE A 169 8.27 2.50 -11.86
C PHE A 169 8.36 1.64 -13.14
N PHE A 170 8.45 2.28 -14.31
CA PHE A 170 8.51 1.65 -15.63
C PHE A 170 9.82 1.90 -16.36
N GLY A 171 10.67 2.77 -15.83
CA GLY A 171 11.91 3.18 -16.47
C GLY A 171 12.85 2.00 -16.65
N SER A 172 13.64 2.03 -17.73
CA SER A 172 14.74 1.09 -17.90
C SER A 172 15.80 1.35 -16.83
N ILE A 173 15.88 0.44 -15.86
CA ILE A 173 16.94 0.45 -14.85
C ILE A 173 18.25 0.01 -15.54
N PRO A 174 19.37 0.73 -15.37
CA PRO A 174 20.65 0.30 -15.89
C PRO A 174 20.99 -1.13 -15.46
N THR A 175 21.57 -1.92 -16.38
CA THR A 175 21.95 -3.31 -16.11
C THR A 175 22.82 -3.41 -14.86
N GLY A 176 22.50 -4.35 -13.96
CA GLY A 176 23.24 -4.58 -12.71
C GLY A 176 22.90 -3.63 -11.56
N ARG A 177 21.95 -2.70 -11.75
CA ARG A 177 21.49 -1.81 -10.67
C ARG A 177 20.32 -2.43 -9.91
N GLU A 178 20.53 -2.68 -8.64
CA GLU A 178 19.52 -3.19 -7.72
C GLU A 178 18.97 -2.09 -6.81
N PRO A 179 17.71 -2.22 -6.36
CA PRO A 179 17.17 -1.31 -5.36
C PRO A 179 17.88 -1.51 -4.02
N LYS A 180 18.27 -0.40 -3.41
CA LYS A 180 18.87 -0.34 -2.07
C LYS A 180 17.80 -0.09 -1.02
N ASP A 181 18.05 -0.55 0.19
CA ASP A 181 17.28 -0.14 1.35
C ASP A 181 17.49 1.36 1.61
N VAL A 182 16.43 2.03 2.04
CA VAL A 182 16.43 3.47 2.30
C VAL A 182 15.88 3.78 3.67
N ASP A 183 16.25 4.94 4.21
CA ASP A 183 15.69 5.42 5.46
C ASP A 183 14.21 5.82 5.29
N MET A 184 13.34 5.13 6.03
CA MET A 184 11.90 5.31 6.02
C MET A 184 11.40 6.25 7.12
N PHE A 185 12.30 6.87 7.90
CA PHE A 185 11.93 7.86 8.91
C PHE A 185 11.00 8.97 8.38
N PRO A 186 11.20 9.54 7.16
CA PRO A 186 10.28 10.55 6.63
C PRO A 186 8.84 10.03 6.49
N ALA A 187 8.65 8.76 6.13
CA ALA A 187 7.32 8.15 6.02
C ALA A 187 6.72 7.86 7.41
N ILE A 188 7.52 7.31 8.33
CA ILE A 188 7.10 7.06 9.72
C ILE A 188 6.67 8.36 10.42
N SER A 189 7.41 9.44 10.21
CA SER A 189 7.09 10.77 10.76
C SER A 189 5.76 11.33 10.26
N ILE A 190 5.31 10.91 9.07
CA ILE A 190 3.98 11.26 8.53
C ILE A 190 2.90 10.31 9.04
N LEU A 191 3.24 9.03 9.24
CA LEU A 191 2.30 8.03 9.79
C LEU A 191 1.90 8.35 11.23
N ARG A 192 2.82 8.82 12.07
CA ARG A 192 2.52 9.17 13.48
C ARG A 192 1.34 10.15 13.66
N PRO A 193 1.30 11.32 12.98
CA PRO A 193 0.14 12.20 13.07
C PRO A 193 -1.12 11.59 12.41
N ILE A 194 -1.00 10.78 11.34
CA ILE A 194 -2.13 10.04 10.78
C ILE A 194 -2.73 9.10 11.84
N THR A 195 -1.89 8.36 12.56
CA THR A 195 -2.28 7.46 13.64
C THR A 195 -3.02 8.19 14.75
N GLN A 196 -2.55 9.37 15.16
CA GLN A 196 -3.21 10.17 16.19
C GLN A 196 -4.59 10.65 15.76
N LEU A 197 -4.75 11.05 14.49
CA LEU A 197 -6.02 11.55 13.95
C LEU A 197 -7.03 10.45 13.65
N ALA A 198 -6.56 9.23 13.38
CA ALA A 198 -7.42 8.08 13.11
C ALA A 198 -8.10 7.52 14.36
N ILE A 199 -7.60 7.84 15.56
CA ILE A 199 -8.19 7.38 16.83
C ILE A 199 -9.48 8.16 17.10
N PRO A 200 -10.62 7.50 17.34
CA PRO A 200 -11.85 8.15 17.79
C PRO A 200 -11.62 8.93 19.09
N THR A 201 -11.41 10.24 18.99
CA THR A 201 -11.51 11.13 20.15
C THR A 201 -12.93 11.02 20.68
N ASN A 202 -13.09 10.48 21.90
CA ASN A 202 -14.33 10.50 22.67
C ASN A 202 -14.81 11.93 23.04
N SER A 203 -14.35 12.97 22.33
CA SER A 203 -14.80 14.33 22.48
C SER A 203 -16.20 14.48 21.90
N LYS A 204 -17.19 14.11 22.72
CA LYS A 204 -18.49 14.77 22.71
C LYS A 204 -18.28 16.25 23.05
N GLU A 205 -17.71 17.04 22.15
CA GLU A 205 -17.87 18.49 22.26
C GLU A 205 -19.36 18.79 22.06
N PRO A 206 -20.07 19.36 23.06
CA PRO A 206 -21.47 19.69 22.90
C PRO A 206 -21.59 20.82 21.87
N GLY A 207 -21.93 20.47 20.63
CA GLY A 207 -22.21 21.43 19.55
C GLY A 207 -21.30 21.36 18.32
N GLY A 208 -20.27 20.51 18.32
CA GLY A 208 -19.49 20.22 17.10
C GLY A 208 -20.27 19.28 16.18
N ALA A 209 -20.33 19.57 14.87
CA ALA A 209 -20.83 18.59 13.90
C ALA A 209 -20.02 17.29 14.06
N ASN A 210 -20.70 16.14 14.18
CA ASN A 210 -20.05 14.83 14.19
C ASN A 210 -19.39 14.60 12.83
N VAL A 211 -18.15 15.06 12.68
CA VAL A 211 -17.34 14.82 11.50
C VAL A 211 -16.82 13.38 11.58
N PRO A 212 -17.05 12.53 10.56
CA PRO A 212 -16.52 11.16 10.55
C PRO A 212 -15.01 11.14 10.81
N MET A 213 -14.54 10.25 11.69
CA MET A 213 -13.12 10.23 12.12
C MET A 213 -12.09 10.17 10.97
N PRO A 214 -12.29 9.42 9.86
CA PRO A 214 -11.33 9.42 8.75
C PRO A 214 -11.28 10.75 7.96
N TRP A 215 -12.33 11.58 7.98
CA TRP A 215 -12.34 12.89 7.32
C TRP A 215 -11.21 13.81 7.80
N ASN A 216 -10.92 13.78 9.11
CA ASN A 216 -9.82 14.54 9.71
C ASN A 216 -8.47 14.11 9.13
N VAL A 217 -8.26 12.80 8.95
CA VAL A 217 -7.04 12.24 8.36
C VAL A 217 -6.85 12.75 6.93
N TRP A 218 -7.91 12.67 6.10
CA TRP A 218 -7.82 13.01 4.68
C TRP A 218 -7.51 14.49 4.42
N ASN A 219 -8.15 15.41 5.15
CA ASN A 219 -8.05 16.84 4.87
C ASN A 219 -6.75 17.50 5.35
N THR A 220 -5.99 16.85 6.25
CA THR A 220 -4.67 17.35 6.69
C THR A 220 -3.62 17.42 5.58
N GLY A 221 -3.85 16.75 4.44
CA GLY A 221 -2.85 16.55 3.41
C GLY A 221 -1.78 15.51 3.76
N ALA A 222 -1.81 14.92 4.96
CA ALA A 222 -0.85 13.90 5.37
C ALA A 222 -0.87 12.65 4.44
N PRO A 223 -2.02 12.15 3.95
CA PRO A 223 -2.04 11.06 2.97
C PRO A 223 -1.35 11.44 1.65
N SER A 224 -1.57 12.65 1.14
CA SER A 224 -0.89 13.17 -0.06
C SER A 224 0.62 13.31 0.15
N LYS A 225 1.04 13.76 1.34
CA LYS A 225 2.45 13.83 1.73
C LYS A 225 3.07 12.44 1.84
N LEU A 226 2.36 11.47 2.42
CA LEU A 226 2.81 10.08 2.52
C LEU A 226 3.02 9.47 1.12
N LEU A 227 2.05 9.64 0.21
CA LEU A 227 2.15 9.18 -1.18
C LEU A 227 3.39 9.76 -1.88
N TYR A 228 3.60 11.08 -1.76
CA TYR A 228 4.78 11.73 -2.33
C TYR A 228 6.08 11.19 -1.72
N THR A 229 6.13 11.00 -0.41
CA THR A 229 7.29 10.47 0.31
C THR A 229 7.62 9.04 -0.12
N VAL A 230 6.65 8.14 -0.23
CA VAL A 230 6.91 6.76 -0.65
C VAL A 230 7.37 6.69 -2.12
N ILE A 231 6.81 7.52 -3.02
CA ILE A 231 7.28 7.58 -4.41
C ILE A 231 8.70 8.16 -4.48
N THR A 232 9.03 9.14 -3.64
CA THR A 232 10.39 9.67 -3.52
C THR A 232 11.37 8.61 -3.02
N ALA A 233 10.99 7.82 -2.01
CA ALA A 233 11.79 6.72 -1.50
C ALA A 233 12.04 5.63 -2.56
N HIS A 234 11.06 5.38 -3.45
CA HIS A 234 11.27 4.48 -4.59
C HIS A 234 12.40 5.00 -5.50
N ILE A 235 12.40 6.28 -5.88
CA ILE A 235 13.48 6.85 -6.70
C ILE A 235 14.82 6.81 -5.96
N GLN A 236 14.82 7.15 -4.67
CA GLN A 236 16.03 7.13 -3.84
C GLN A 236 16.64 5.73 -3.74
N SER A 237 15.82 4.67 -3.67
CA SER A 237 16.31 3.29 -3.61
C SER A 237 17.14 2.89 -4.83
N PHE A 238 16.88 3.52 -5.98
CA PHE A 238 17.71 3.33 -7.15
C PHE A 238 18.88 4.31 -7.16
N SER A 239 18.85 5.46 -6.49
CA SER A 239 19.89 6.50 -6.54
C SER A 239 21.30 6.03 -6.15
N ASN A 240 22.32 6.66 -6.75
CA ASN A 240 23.71 6.52 -6.31
C ASN A 240 24.02 7.39 -5.08
N LYS A 241 23.18 8.38 -4.81
CA LYS A 241 23.27 9.30 -3.68
C LYS A 241 22.03 9.11 -2.83
N ILE A 242 22.10 8.20 -1.86
CA ILE A 242 21.08 8.11 -0.81
C ILE A 242 21.34 9.28 0.14
N PRO A 243 20.35 10.12 0.44
CA PRO A 243 20.51 11.19 1.42
C PRO A 243 20.97 10.62 2.76
N LEU A 244 21.92 11.29 3.41
CA LEU A 244 22.29 10.94 4.77
C LEU A 244 21.12 11.29 5.71
N PRO A 245 20.88 10.49 6.77
CA PRO A 245 19.91 10.85 7.79
C PRO A 245 20.22 12.20 8.42
N SER A 246 19.20 12.95 8.81
CA SER A 246 19.42 14.23 9.48
C SER A 246 19.99 14.01 10.89
N PRO A 247 20.90 14.86 11.37
CA PRO A 247 21.46 14.71 12.71
C PRO A 247 20.37 14.70 13.80
N GLY A 248 20.38 13.68 14.65
CA GLY A 248 19.44 13.53 15.76
C GLY A 248 18.10 12.86 15.40
N GLU A 249 17.87 12.54 14.13
CA GLU A 249 16.70 11.76 13.72
C GLU A 249 16.99 10.24 13.82
N PRO A 250 15.99 9.43 14.26
CA PRO A 250 16.13 7.98 14.24
C PRO A 250 16.15 7.45 12.80
N VAL A 251 16.94 6.40 12.56
CA VAL A 251 17.19 5.87 11.21
C VAL A 251 16.52 4.51 11.03
N PHE A 252 15.52 4.44 10.15
CA PHE A 252 14.72 3.25 9.92
C PHE A 252 14.97 2.68 8.52
N VAL A 253 15.99 1.84 8.36
CA VAL A 253 16.40 1.32 7.05
C VAL A 253 15.50 0.16 6.63
N SER A 254 14.86 0.24 5.47
CA SER A 254 13.99 -0.83 4.94
C SER A 254 14.08 -0.97 3.43
N ALA A 255 13.85 -2.19 2.94
CA ALA A 255 13.37 -2.39 1.58
C ALA A 255 12.01 -1.69 1.40
N TRP A 256 11.83 -1.08 0.24
CA TRP A 256 10.63 -0.30 -0.08
C TRP A 256 9.36 -1.14 -0.08
N SER A 257 9.41 -2.32 -0.69
CA SER A 257 8.25 -3.19 -0.89
C SER A 257 7.72 -3.75 0.44
N GLY A 258 8.61 -4.25 1.29
CA GLY A 258 8.24 -4.70 2.64
C GLY A 258 7.66 -3.57 3.51
N PHE A 259 8.27 -2.38 3.51
CA PHE A 259 7.75 -1.24 4.25
C PHE A 259 6.36 -0.82 3.75
N CYS A 260 6.19 -0.64 2.44
CA CYS A 260 4.91 -0.16 1.89
C CYS A 260 3.77 -1.19 2.00
N SER A 261 4.07 -2.49 1.92
CA SER A 261 3.09 -3.54 2.24
C SER A 261 2.65 -3.48 3.70
N ALA A 262 3.58 -3.32 4.64
CA ALA A 262 3.24 -3.18 6.05
C ALA A 262 2.46 -1.89 6.34
N VAL A 263 2.80 -0.77 5.70
CA VAL A 263 2.02 0.47 5.81
C VAL A 263 0.59 0.28 5.31
N ASP A 264 0.38 -0.42 4.19
CA ASP A 264 -0.96 -0.71 3.71
C ASP A 264 -1.78 -1.53 4.71
N PHE A 265 -1.20 -2.61 5.23
CA PHE A 265 -1.82 -3.41 6.28
C PHE A 265 -2.07 -2.61 7.55
N TYR A 266 -1.18 -1.69 7.92
CA TYR A 266 -1.36 -0.83 9.07
C TYR A 266 -2.55 0.12 8.89
N LEU A 267 -2.59 0.84 7.76
CA LEU A 267 -3.68 1.77 7.44
C LEU A 267 -5.03 1.06 7.31
N THR A 268 -5.03 -0.19 6.85
CA THR A 268 -6.24 -1.00 6.66
C THR A 268 -6.66 -1.71 7.95
N THR A 269 -5.80 -2.56 8.50
CA THR A 269 -6.15 -3.43 9.63
C THR A 269 -6.12 -2.71 10.97
N VAL A 270 -5.11 -1.86 11.22
CA VAL A 270 -4.93 -1.21 12.52
C VAL A 270 -5.73 0.07 12.60
N LEU A 271 -5.58 0.97 11.63
CA LEU A 271 -6.27 2.27 11.67
C LEU A 271 -7.68 2.24 11.08
N GLY A 272 -8.00 1.29 10.19
CA GLY A 272 -9.32 1.23 9.55
C GLY A 272 -9.60 2.35 8.55
N VAL A 273 -8.59 3.16 8.18
CA VAL A 273 -8.76 4.32 7.29
C VAL A 273 -8.68 3.94 5.81
N CYS A 274 -8.07 2.79 5.49
CA CYS A 274 -8.01 2.24 4.14
C CYS A 274 -8.90 1.01 4.00
N ASN A 275 -9.37 0.76 2.78
CA ASN A 275 -10.31 -0.30 2.41
C ASN A 275 -11.53 -0.44 3.35
N GLN A 276 -12.03 0.67 3.90
CA GLN A 276 -13.11 0.70 4.90
C GLN A 276 -12.81 -0.19 6.13
N GLY A 277 -11.53 -0.38 6.43
CA GLY A 277 -11.05 -1.26 7.49
C GLY A 277 -11.18 -2.76 7.20
N LEU A 278 -11.65 -3.17 6.02
CA LEU A 278 -11.76 -4.57 5.62
C LEU A 278 -10.44 -5.09 5.06
N PRO A 279 -10.10 -6.38 5.26
CA PRO A 279 -8.94 -6.99 4.62
C PRO A 279 -9.00 -6.88 3.09
N PRO A 280 -7.85 -6.84 2.40
CA PRO A 280 -7.81 -6.96 0.95
C PRO A 280 -8.51 -8.23 0.46
N GLU A 281 -8.91 -8.26 -0.82
CA GLU A 281 -9.31 -9.52 -1.46
C GLU A 281 -8.23 -10.59 -1.25
N ARG A 282 -8.67 -11.81 -1.00
CA ARG A 282 -7.84 -12.92 -0.54
C ARG A 282 -6.55 -13.12 -1.37
N ARG A 283 -6.64 -13.16 -2.70
CA ARG A 283 -5.44 -13.33 -3.56
C ARG A 283 -4.52 -12.12 -3.47
N LEU A 284 -5.07 -10.91 -3.45
CA LEU A 284 -4.28 -9.70 -3.21
C LEU A 284 -3.56 -9.74 -1.87
N HIS A 285 -4.24 -10.21 -0.82
CA HIS A 285 -3.67 -10.37 0.51
C HIS A 285 -2.49 -11.35 0.49
N TYR A 286 -2.64 -12.51 -0.16
CA TYR A 286 -1.53 -13.46 -0.34
C TYR A 286 -0.34 -12.85 -1.05
N LEU A 287 -0.56 -12.11 -2.13
CA LEU A 287 0.52 -11.48 -2.88
C LEU A 287 1.26 -10.43 -2.02
N LYS A 288 0.52 -9.60 -1.27
CA LYS A 288 1.12 -8.58 -0.40
C LYS A 288 1.87 -9.18 0.79
N ILE A 289 1.36 -10.26 1.39
CA ILE A 289 2.07 -10.98 2.45
C ILE A 289 3.31 -11.69 1.91
N ASP A 290 3.26 -12.28 0.72
CA ASP A 290 4.44 -12.87 0.09
C ASP A 290 5.56 -11.83 -0.12
N ILE A 291 5.20 -10.62 -0.58
CA ILE A 291 6.14 -9.50 -0.68
C ILE A 291 6.73 -9.14 0.68
N LEU A 292 5.89 -9.00 1.71
CA LEU A 292 6.31 -8.66 3.06
C LEU A 292 7.21 -9.74 3.67
N LYS A 293 6.83 -11.01 3.56
CA LYS A 293 7.59 -12.16 4.08
C LYS A 293 8.99 -12.23 3.48
N ARG A 294 9.13 -12.04 2.16
CA ARG A 294 10.45 -12.03 1.50
C ARG A 294 11.38 -10.96 2.07
N ASP A 295 10.85 -9.78 2.40
CA ASP A 295 11.61 -8.72 3.07
C ASP A 295 11.98 -9.11 4.51
N LEU A 296 11.03 -9.68 5.27
CA LEU A 296 11.27 -10.11 6.64
C LEU A 296 12.31 -11.23 6.74
N GLU A 297 12.25 -12.22 5.85
CA GLU A 297 13.20 -13.33 5.76
C GLU A 297 14.62 -12.85 5.47
N LYS A 298 14.79 -11.89 4.54
CA LYS A 298 16.09 -11.24 4.28
C LYS A 298 16.62 -10.51 5.50
N GLY A 299 15.76 -9.80 6.24
CA GLY A 299 16.15 -9.06 7.43
C GLY A 299 16.50 -9.94 8.64
N ARG A 300 15.94 -11.14 8.73
CA ARG A 300 16.12 -12.05 9.87
C ARG A 300 17.59 -12.40 10.16
N SER A 301 18.40 -12.59 9.12
CA SER A 301 19.82 -12.93 9.25
C SER A 301 20.71 -11.74 9.59
N LEU A 302 20.15 -10.53 9.65
CA LEU A 302 20.87 -9.26 9.78
C LEU A 302 20.60 -8.54 11.12
N PHE A 303 19.94 -9.18 12.09
CA PHE A 303 19.60 -8.52 13.36
C PHE A 303 20.79 -7.95 14.14
N GLU A 304 21.97 -8.56 14.00
CA GLU A 304 23.22 -8.10 14.63
C GLU A 304 23.79 -6.84 13.99
N SER A 305 23.61 -6.67 12.67
CA SER A 305 24.10 -5.50 11.94
C SER A 305 23.09 -4.35 11.90
N MET A 306 21.82 -4.61 12.22
CA MET A 306 20.77 -3.59 12.32
C MET A 306 20.95 -2.71 13.56
N ASN A 307 20.74 -1.40 13.39
CA ASN A 307 20.50 -0.51 14.52
C ASN A 307 19.16 -0.85 15.21
N THR A 308 18.94 -0.29 16.40
CA THR A 308 17.75 -0.59 17.21
C THR A 308 16.46 -0.18 16.52
N GLU A 309 16.45 1.00 15.91
CA GLU A 309 15.32 1.58 15.17
C GLU A 309 14.87 0.65 14.02
N THR A 310 15.81 0.22 13.19
CA THR A 310 15.59 -0.67 12.05
C THR A 310 15.09 -2.04 12.52
N ARG A 311 15.66 -2.58 13.59
CA ARG A 311 15.21 -3.85 14.19
C ARG A 311 13.81 -3.74 14.80
N ASN A 312 13.45 -2.59 15.37
CA ASN A 312 12.09 -2.31 15.87
C ASN A 312 11.09 -2.19 14.72
N MET A 313 11.46 -1.52 13.63
CA MET A 313 10.63 -1.44 12.42
C MET A 313 10.48 -2.81 11.75
N TRP A 314 11.51 -3.66 11.74
CA TRP A 314 11.37 -5.05 11.28
C TRP A 314 10.26 -5.78 12.05
N PHE A 315 10.26 -5.66 13.39
CA PHE A 315 9.20 -6.24 14.21
C PHE A 315 7.83 -5.63 13.93
N TRP A 316 7.76 -4.30 13.80
CA TRP A 316 6.53 -3.60 13.44
C TRP A 316 5.92 -4.14 12.13
N LYS A 317 6.76 -4.31 11.10
CA LYS A 317 6.35 -4.90 9.81
C LYS A 317 5.80 -6.32 9.99
N ALA A 318 6.52 -7.17 10.72
CA ALA A 318 6.12 -8.55 10.97
C ALA A 318 4.80 -8.65 11.74
N PHE A 319 4.66 -7.87 12.81
CA PHE A 319 3.48 -7.87 13.66
C PHE A 319 2.24 -7.36 12.92
N VAL A 320 2.35 -6.25 12.18
CA VAL A 320 1.26 -5.73 11.35
C VAL A 320 0.85 -6.75 10.28
N GLY A 321 1.81 -7.40 9.63
CA GLY A 321 1.55 -8.47 8.66
C GLY A 321 0.75 -9.62 9.29
N ALA A 322 1.19 -10.14 10.42
CA ALA A 322 0.51 -11.21 11.14
C ALA A 322 -0.88 -10.80 11.64
N LEU A 323 -1.03 -9.57 12.14
CA LEU A 323 -2.31 -9.01 12.57
C LEU A 323 -3.29 -8.85 11.40
N SER A 324 -2.80 -8.51 10.20
CA SER A 324 -3.66 -8.47 9.01
C SER A 324 -4.23 -9.85 8.67
N VAL A 325 -3.42 -10.91 8.85
CA VAL A 325 -3.80 -12.29 8.53
C VAL A 325 -4.79 -12.84 9.55
N ILE A 326 -4.54 -12.68 10.86
CA ILE A 326 -5.48 -13.11 11.90
C ILE A 326 -6.82 -12.38 11.77
N TYR A 327 -6.78 -11.09 11.41
CA TYR A 327 -8.01 -10.33 11.15
C TYR A 327 -8.76 -10.84 9.92
N ALA A 328 -8.08 -11.16 8.82
CA ALA A 328 -8.73 -11.79 7.66
C ALA A 328 -9.34 -13.15 8.00
N GLN A 329 -8.62 -13.99 8.76
CA GLN A 329 -9.09 -15.30 9.22
C GLN A 329 -10.38 -15.18 10.06
N SER A 330 -10.48 -14.12 10.89
CA SER A 330 -11.68 -13.87 11.71
C SER A 330 -12.95 -13.55 10.90
N LEU A 331 -12.80 -13.06 9.66
CA LEU A 331 -13.92 -12.73 8.77
C LEU A 331 -14.25 -13.85 7.78
N GLY A 332 -13.29 -14.73 7.49
CA GLY A 332 -13.49 -15.86 6.60
C GLY A 332 -12.32 -16.81 6.66
N PHE A 333 -12.59 -18.03 7.13
CA PHE A 333 -11.60 -19.09 7.26
C PHE A 333 -10.93 -19.43 5.92
N ASP A 334 -9.60 -19.48 5.92
CA ASP A 334 -8.79 -20.01 4.83
C ASP A 334 -7.53 -20.72 5.36
N ASP A 335 -7.35 -21.98 4.98
CA ASP A 335 -6.21 -22.81 5.41
C ASP A 335 -4.84 -22.17 5.09
N LYS A 336 -4.76 -21.42 3.98
CA LYS A 336 -3.50 -20.79 3.58
C LYS A 336 -3.12 -19.63 4.50
N PHE A 337 -4.09 -18.94 5.08
CA PHE A 337 -3.81 -17.91 6.07
C PHE A 337 -3.26 -18.50 7.37
N ASP A 338 -3.70 -19.68 7.79
CA ASP A 338 -3.13 -20.34 8.97
C ASP A 338 -1.66 -20.69 8.77
N LEU A 339 -1.30 -21.26 7.61
CA LEU A 339 0.11 -21.54 7.26
C LEU A 339 0.96 -20.27 7.26
N ILE A 340 0.47 -19.21 6.60
CA ILE A 340 1.13 -17.91 6.56
C ILE A 340 1.33 -17.34 7.96
N LEU A 341 0.31 -17.44 8.81
CA LEU A 341 0.34 -16.91 10.16
C LEU A 341 1.37 -17.65 11.02
N ASP A 342 1.47 -18.98 10.88
CA ASP A 342 2.49 -19.77 11.59
C ASP A 342 3.91 -19.39 11.18
N GLU A 343 4.14 -19.17 9.88
CA GLU A 343 5.45 -18.72 9.37
C GLU A 343 5.81 -17.32 9.90
N LEU A 344 4.85 -16.38 9.90
CA LEU A 344 5.06 -15.05 10.47
C LEU A 344 5.30 -15.11 11.98
N CYS A 345 4.57 -15.95 12.71
CA CYS A 345 4.79 -16.16 14.14
C CYS A 345 6.20 -16.71 14.42
N LEU A 346 6.70 -17.65 13.61
CA LEU A 346 8.06 -18.18 13.73
C LEU A 346 9.13 -17.09 13.49
N LEU A 347 8.90 -16.20 12.53
CA LEU A 347 9.77 -15.05 12.29
C LEU A 347 9.79 -14.12 13.52
N ILE A 348 8.63 -13.75 14.06
CA ILE A 348 8.53 -12.89 15.24
C ILE A 348 9.18 -13.56 16.46
N ARG A 349 9.02 -14.88 16.66
CA ARG A 349 9.70 -15.64 17.72
C ARG A 349 11.21 -15.58 17.64
N THR A 350 11.76 -15.54 16.43
CA THR A 350 13.22 -15.37 16.27
C THR A 350 13.66 -14.01 16.79
N TRP A 351 12.89 -12.97 16.48
CA TRP A 351 13.14 -11.62 16.95
C TRP A 351 12.96 -11.48 18.48
N THR A 352 11.93 -12.10 19.08
CA THR A 352 11.72 -12.05 20.54
C THR A 352 12.85 -12.75 21.29
N LYS A 353 13.34 -13.90 20.78
CA LYS A 353 14.52 -14.59 21.33
C LYS A 353 15.78 -13.72 21.27
N TYR A 354 15.98 -13.01 20.17
CA TYR A 354 17.13 -12.13 19.98
C TYR A 354 17.08 -10.89 20.89
N THR A 355 15.93 -10.22 20.95
CA THR A 355 15.74 -8.96 21.71
C THR A 355 15.38 -9.16 23.17
N ARG A 356 15.03 -10.39 23.58
CA ARG A 356 14.55 -10.76 24.92
C ARG A 356 13.23 -10.09 25.33
N VAL A 357 12.46 -9.61 24.37
CA VAL A 357 11.10 -9.09 24.59
C VAL A 357 10.17 -10.26 24.84
N SER A 358 9.58 -10.32 26.04
CA SER A 358 8.75 -11.45 26.47
C SER A 358 7.32 -11.06 26.85
N THR A 359 7.04 -9.77 27.07
CA THR A 359 5.71 -9.30 27.46
C THR A 359 5.04 -8.51 26.34
N TRP A 360 3.70 -8.56 26.30
CA TRP A 360 2.91 -7.75 25.37
C TRP A 360 3.16 -6.25 25.60
N LYS A 361 3.33 -5.83 26.85
CA LYS A 361 3.61 -4.43 27.19
C LYS A 361 4.90 -3.92 26.53
N ASP A 362 5.98 -4.71 26.59
CA ASP A 362 7.25 -4.33 25.98
C ASP A 362 7.16 -4.33 24.45
N ALA A 363 6.47 -5.34 23.88
CA ALA A 363 6.18 -5.39 22.45
C ALA A 363 5.37 -4.17 21.97
N HIS A 364 4.33 -3.80 22.72
CA HIS A 364 3.51 -2.62 22.45
C HIS A 364 4.32 -1.32 22.51
N CYS A 365 5.23 -1.18 23.48
CA CYS A 365 6.15 -0.03 23.53
C CYS A 365 7.02 0.05 22.26
N ILE A 366 7.48 -1.08 21.74
CA ILE A 366 8.28 -1.13 20.50
C ILE A 366 7.44 -0.79 19.27
N LEU A 367 6.20 -1.30 19.18
CA LEU A 367 5.26 -0.91 18.12
C LEU A 367 5.02 0.61 18.14
N SER A 368 4.78 1.15 19.33
CA SER A 368 4.53 2.59 19.57
C SER A 368 5.73 3.46 19.22
N TYR A 369 6.96 2.96 19.45
CA TYR A 369 8.19 3.65 19.08
C TYR A 369 8.30 3.86 17.57
N VAL A 370 7.83 2.90 16.76
CA VAL A 370 7.73 3.07 15.31
C VAL A 370 6.49 3.94 15.00
N THR A 371 5.30 3.35 15.08
CA THR A 371 3.99 4.03 15.00
C THR A 371 2.88 3.07 15.42
N TRP A 372 2.14 3.38 16.48
CA TRP A 372 1.01 2.58 16.96
C TRP A 372 -0.01 3.48 17.67
N PRO A 373 -1.32 3.21 17.58
CA PRO A 373 -2.31 3.97 18.35
C PRO A 373 -2.07 3.82 19.85
N ALA A 374 -2.35 4.88 20.62
CA ALA A 374 -2.21 4.86 22.08
C ALA A 374 -3.28 3.98 22.76
N ASP A 375 -4.48 3.93 22.18
CA ASP A 375 -5.58 3.09 22.64
C ASP A 375 -5.52 1.69 22.03
N THR A 376 -6.16 0.73 22.71
CA THR A 376 -6.25 -0.70 22.32
C THR A 376 -7.18 -0.91 21.12
N VAL A 377 -6.90 -0.28 19.98
CA VAL A 377 -7.59 -0.60 18.73
C VAL A 377 -7.29 -2.05 18.38
N LYS A 378 -8.34 -2.89 18.35
CA LYS A 378 -8.22 -4.36 18.20
C LYS A 378 -7.32 -5.01 19.28
N GLY A 379 -7.39 -4.51 20.52
CA GLY A 379 -6.58 -5.00 21.64
C GLY A 379 -6.66 -6.51 21.84
N GLU A 380 -7.87 -7.07 21.79
CA GLU A 380 -8.08 -8.53 21.93
C GLU A 380 -7.34 -9.34 20.86
N LEU A 381 -7.43 -8.95 19.58
CA LEU A 381 -6.70 -9.61 18.49
C LEU A 381 -5.18 -9.46 18.61
N CYS A 382 -4.71 -8.32 19.13
CA CYS A 382 -3.29 -8.11 19.36
C CYS A 382 -2.76 -9.00 20.48
N GLU A 383 -3.52 -9.12 21.58
CA GLU A 383 -3.19 -10.00 22.70
C GLU A 383 -3.28 -11.47 22.28
N GLU A 384 -4.30 -11.88 21.53
CA GLU A 384 -4.44 -13.22 20.97
C GLU A 384 -3.23 -13.59 20.09
N LEU A 385 -2.85 -12.68 19.18
CA LEU A 385 -1.67 -12.87 18.34
C LEU A 385 -0.39 -12.97 19.19
N TRP A 386 -0.23 -12.12 20.20
CA TRP A 386 0.92 -12.18 21.09
C TRP A 386 0.98 -13.50 21.86
N GLN A 387 -0.16 -13.99 22.37
CA GLN A 387 -0.23 -15.30 23.00
C GLN A 387 0.20 -16.40 22.03
N ARG A 388 -0.33 -16.45 20.80
CA ARG A 388 0.07 -17.42 19.77
C ARG A 388 1.56 -17.37 19.42
N ILE A 389 2.18 -16.19 19.49
CA ILE A 389 3.62 -16.02 19.30
C ILE A 389 4.39 -16.63 20.49
N THR A 390 3.90 -16.50 21.71
CA THR A 390 4.63 -16.92 22.93
C THR A 390 4.37 -18.36 23.40
N THR A 391 3.23 -18.96 23.05
CA THR A 391 2.81 -20.29 23.57
C THR A 391 3.31 -21.50 22.76
N ASN A 392 3.79 -21.28 21.53
CA ASN A 392 4.16 -22.35 20.59
C ASN A 392 5.66 -22.39 20.26
#